data_AF-A0AAD0XGI6-F1
#
_entry.id   AF-A0AAD0XGI6-F1
#
_cell.length_a   1.000
_cell.length_b   1.000
_cell.length_c   1.000
_cell.angle_alpha   90.00
_cell.angle_beta   90.00
_cell.angle_gamma   90.00
#
_symmetry.space_group_name_H-M   'P 1'
#
loop_
_entity.id
_entity.type
_entity.pdbx_description
1 polymer ?
#
loop_
_entity_poly.entity_id
_entity_poly.type
_entity_poly.pdbx_seq_one_letter_code
_entity_poly.pdbx_strand_id
1 'polypeptide(L)'
;MRYPNIRYGHQGELEFWMQGHSVKEVAKRLKRSERSVHDWLHGKRKIPWWVPEILRLQHYEYQDRLRQMGFKAPKTKLAIATADILEFPKPCDPTSTPRKPSNQRAEFTPTSAR
;
A
#
# COMPACT_ATOMS: atom_id res chain seq x y z
N MET A 1 -22.62 30.22 6.65
CA MET A 1 -23.09 28.97 7.28
C MET A 1 -22.24 28.71 8.52
N ARG A 2 -22.72 29.13 9.70
CA ARG A 2 -22.04 28.88 11.00
C ARG A 2 -22.33 27.43 11.37
N TYR A 3 -21.32 26.57 11.32
CA TYR A 3 -21.42 25.22 11.83
C TYR A 3 -21.09 25.24 13.32
N PRO A 4 -22.04 24.93 14.23
CA PRO A 4 -21.79 24.87 15.66
C PRO A 4 -21.17 23.52 16.02
N ASN A 5 -20.19 23.07 15.25
CA ASN A 5 -19.44 21.86 15.56
C ASN A 5 -18.01 22.25 15.89
N ILE A 6 -17.73 22.31 17.19
CA ILE A 6 -16.42 22.64 17.77
C ILE A 6 -15.42 21.50 17.50
N ARG A 7 -15.90 20.35 17.02
CA ARG A 7 -15.06 19.21 16.67
C ARG A 7 -14.38 19.50 15.34
N TYR A 8 -13.08 19.70 15.41
CA TYR A 8 -12.20 19.65 14.26
C TYR A 8 -11.51 18.29 14.21
N GLY A 9 -11.15 17.85 13.01
CA GLY A 9 -10.36 16.64 12.82
C GLY A 9 -8.96 16.82 13.38
N HIS A 10 -8.34 15.72 13.81
CA HIS A 10 -6.95 15.73 14.25
C HIS A 10 -6.00 15.80 13.05
N GLN A 11 -4.95 16.62 13.13
CA GLN A 11 -4.00 16.81 12.03
C GLN A 11 -3.29 15.51 11.66
N GLY A 12 -2.82 14.77 12.66
CA GLY A 12 -2.12 13.50 12.44
C GLY A 12 -2.98 12.42 11.79
N GLU A 13 -4.31 12.47 11.94
CA GLU A 13 -5.19 11.54 11.22
C GLU A 13 -5.23 11.87 9.73
N LEU A 14 -5.35 13.17 9.39
CA LEU A 14 -5.29 13.59 7.99
C LEU A 14 -3.95 13.22 7.37
N GLU A 15 -2.84 13.46 8.08
CA GLU A 15 -1.50 13.10 7.61
C GLU A 15 -1.36 11.60 7.35
N PHE A 16 -1.85 10.76 8.28
CA PHE A 16 -1.88 9.31 8.10
C PHE A 16 -2.64 8.90 6.84
N TRP A 17 -3.84 9.43 6.63
CA TRP A 17 -4.65 9.09 5.45
C TRP A 17 -4.13 9.69 4.14
N MET A 18 -3.29 10.70 4.22
CA MET A 18 -2.61 11.28 3.05
C MET A 18 -1.38 10.46 2.63
N GLN A 19 -0.88 9.55 3.48
CA GLN A 19 0.27 8.72 3.13
C GLN A 19 -0.03 7.85 1.90
N GLY A 20 0.82 7.98 0.87
CA GLY A 20 0.66 7.25 -0.39
C GLY A 20 -0.45 7.77 -1.31
N HIS A 21 -1.08 8.91 -1.01
CA HIS A 21 -2.10 9.53 -1.85
C HIS A 21 -1.73 10.96 -2.28
N SER A 22 -2.01 11.31 -3.53
CA SER A 22 -1.83 12.67 -4.01
C SER A 22 -2.94 13.61 -3.49
N VAL A 23 -2.61 14.89 -3.28
CA VAL A 23 -3.60 15.92 -2.85
C VAL A 23 -4.79 15.98 -3.81
N LYS A 24 -4.52 15.83 -5.11
CA LYS A 24 -5.54 15.81 -6.16
C LYS A 24 -6.51 14.64 -6.03
N GLU A 25 -6.01 13.44 -5.75
CA GLU A 25 -6.87 12.27 -5.53
C GLU A 25 -7.76 12.46 -4.31
N VAL A 26 -7.20 12.91 -3.19
CA VAL A 26 -7.95 13.11 -1.96
C VAL A 26 -8.97 14.23 -2.11
N ALA A 27 -8.62 15.32 -2.79
CA ALA A 27 -9.54 16.39 -3.14
C ALA A 27 -10.72 15.88 -3.98
N LYS A 28 -10.46 15.02 -4.98
CA LYS A 28 -11.50 14.38 -5.80
C LYS A 28 -12.40 13.47 -4.96
N ARG A 29 -11.83 12.63 -4.07
CA ARG A 29 -12.59 11.73 -3.17
C ARG A 29 -13.51 12.51 -2.22
N LEU A 30 -13.01 13.60 -1.65
CA LEU A 30 -13.76 14.45 -0.72
C LEU A 30 -14.70 15.45 -1.42
N LYS A 31 -14.68 15.50 -2.76
CA LYS A 31 -15.41 16.50 -3.58
C LYS A 31 -15.10 17.94 -3.14
N ARG A 32 -13.81 18.23 -2.88
CA ARG A 32 -13.31 19.54 -2.46
C ARG A 32 -12.19 20.02 -3.36
N SER A 33 -11.84 21.30 -3.24
CA SER A 33 -10.73 21.88 -3.99
C SER A 33 -9.39 21.42 -3.41
N GLU A 34 -8.41 21.23 -4.29
CA GLU A 34 -7.02 20.88 -3.92
C GLU A 34 -6.45 21.89 -2.93
N ARG A 35 -6.72 23.19 -3.15
CA ARG A 35 -6.35 24.26 -2.24
C ARG A 35 -6.87 24.05 -0.82
N SER A 36 -8.11 23.59 -0.66
CA SER A 36 -8.68 23.36 0.68
C SER A 36 -7.97 22.23 1.40
N VAL A 37 -7.68 21.13 0.69
CA VAL A 37 -6.95 19.98 1.24
C VAL A 37 -5.53 20.38 1.61
N HIS A 38 -4.88 21.16 0.76
CA HIS A 38 -3.55 21.71 1.02
C HIS A 38 -3.54 22.65 2.24
N ASP A 39 -4.51 23.56 2.35
CA ASP A 39 -4.63 24.46 3.51
C ASP A 39 -4.85 23.70 4.82
N TRP A 40 -5.53 22.55 4.78
CA TRP A 40 -5.68 21.65 5.91
C TRP A 40 -4.38 20.94 6.26
N LEU A 41 -3.67 20.43 5.26
CA LEU A 41 -2.40 19.71 5.46
C LEU A 41 -1.31 20.60 6.07
N HIS A 42 -1.29 21.89 5.71
CA HIS A 42 -0.35 22.86 6.29
C HIS A 42 -0.87 23.55 7.55
N GLY A 43 -2.02 23.14 8.09
CA GLY A 43 -2.60 23.73 9.30
C GLY A 43 -3.06 25.19 9.15
N LYS A 44 -3.09 25.73 7.93
CA LYS A 44 -3.57 27.10 7.63
C LYS A 44 -5.06 27.25 7.92
N ARG A 45 -5.81 26.15 7.81
CA ARG A 45 -7.23 26.06 8.13
C ARG A 45 -7.50 24.86 9.01
N LYS A 46 -8.47 24.97 9.92
CA LYS A 46 -8.91 23.85 10.75
C LYS A 46 -9.59 22.78 9.88
N ILE A 47 -9.27 21.53 10.17
CA ILE A 47 -9.83 20.37 9.46
C ILE A 47 -11.27 20.14 9.93
N PRO A 48 -12.26 20.07 9.03
CA PRO A 48 -13.59 19.63 9.41
C PRO A 48 -13.57 18.19 9.97
N TRP A 49 -14.22 17.92 11.10
CA TRP A 49 -14.22 16.57 11.74
C TRP A 49 -14.63 15.44 10.80
N TRP A 50 -15.49 15.71 9.81
CA TRP A 50 -15.95 14.69 8.87
C TRP A 50 -14.85 14.26 7.88
N VAL A 51 -13.79 15.05 7.69
CA VAL A 51 -12.76 14.76 6.68
C VAL A 51 -12.00 13.48 7.02
N PRO A 52 -11.36 13.35 8.20
CA PRO A 52 -10.72 12.08 8.58
C PRO A 52 -11.73 10.93 8.68
N GLU A 53 -12.94 11.20 9.14
CA GLU A 53 -13.97 10.18 9.33
C GLU A 53 -14.44 9.57 8.01
N ILE A 54 -14.62 10.38 6.97
CA ILE A 54 -14.97 9.88 5.62
C ILE A 54 -13.82 9.03 5.06
N LEU A 55 -12.57 9.48 5.20
CA LEU A 55 -11.42 8.71 4.71
C LEU A 55 -11.31 7.36 5.43
N ARG A 56 -11.55 7.36 6.75
CA ARG A 56 -11.61 6.16 7.58
C ARG A 56 -12.71 5.20 7.11
N LEU A 57 -13.92 5.69 6.88
CA LEU A 57 -15.04 4.87 6.40
C LEU A 57 -14.79 4.29 5.01
N GLN A 58 -14.26 5.09 4.07
CA GLN A 58 -13.88 4.62 2.74
C GLN A 58 -12.83 3.51 2.81
N HIS A 59 -11.85 3.65 3.71
CA HIS A 59 -10.84 2.61 3.91
C HIS A 59 -11.46 1.33 4.47
N TYR A 60 -12.31 1.42 5.49
CA TYR A 60 -12.98 0.24 6.04
C TYR A 60 -13.86 -0.47 5.00
N GLU A 61 -14.62 0.29 4.22
CA GLU A 61 -15.45 -0.26 3.15
C GLU A 61 -14.61 -0.97 2.09
N TYR A 62 -13.49 -0.37 1.68
CA TYR A 62 -12.55 -1.00 0.76
C TYR A 62 -12.00 -2.32 1.30
N GLN A 63 -11.56 -2.33 2.56
CA GLN A 63 -11.05 -3.54 3.22
C GLN A 63 -12.12 -4.62 3.36
N ASP A 64 -13.35 -4.24 3.68
CA ASP A 64 -14.44 -5.20 3.80
C ASP A 64 -14.80 -5.82 2.45
N ARG A 65 -14.85 -5.03 1.38
CA ARG A 65 -15.02 -5.56 0.01
C ARG A 65 -13.89 -6.53 -0.37
N LEU A 66 -12.64 -6.21 -0.05
CA LEU A 66 -11.51 -7.12 -0.30
C LEU A 66 -11.69 -8.46 0.42
N ARG A 67 -12.12 -8.43 1.69
CA ARG A 67 -12.40 -9.63 2.48
C ARG A 67 -13.53 -10.46 1.88
N GLN A 68 -14.62 -9.82 1.48
CA GLN A 68 -15.77 -10.47 0.86
C GLN A 68 -15.39 -11.14 -0.48
N MET A 69 -14.50 -10.53 -1.25
CA MET A 69 -13.94 -11.12 -2.48
C MET A 69 -12.92 -12.25 -2.23
N GLY A 70 -12.59 -12.55 -0.98
CA GLY A 70 -11.63 -13.58 -0.62
C GLY A 70 -10.16 -13.15 -0.80
N PHE A 71 -9.88 -11.88 -1.08
CA PHE A 71 -8.52 -11.36 -1.07
C PHE A 71 -8.01 -11.36 0.37
N LYS A 72 -7.06 -12.25 0.65
CA LYS A 72 -6.33 -12.25 1.92
C LYS A 72 -5.28 -11.16 1.87
N ALA A 73 -5.21 -10.35 2.92
CA ALA A 73 -4.11 -9.39 3.07
C ALA A 73 -2.77 -10.13 2.87
N PRO A 74 -1.84 -9.56 2.09
CA PRO A 74 -0.54 -10.19 1.91
C PRO A 74 0.07 -10.38 3.31
N LYS A 75 0.43 -11.62 3.64
CA LYS A 75 1.16 -11.92 4.86
C LYS A 75 2.56 -11.31 4.69
N THR A 76 2.70 -10.03 5.03
CA THR A 76 4.01 -9.41 5.16
C THR A 76 4.72 -10.16 6.27
N LYS A 77 5.66 -11.03 5.91
CA LYS A 77 6.57 -11.65 6.86
C LYS A 77 7.53 -10.54 7.31
N LEU A 78 7.04 -9.67 8.19
CA LEU A 78 7.86 -8.67 8.85
C LEU A 78 8.75 -9.44 9.82
N ALA A 79 10.02 -9.59 9.45
CA ALA A 79 11.06 -10.09 10.34
C ALA A 79 11.90 -8.89 10.77
N ILE A 80 12.25 -8.84 12.06
CA ILE A 80 13.24 -7.89 12.55
C ILE A 80 14.60 -8.44 12.12
N ALA A 81 15.30 -7.74 11.24
CA ALA A 81 16.65 -8.09 10.83
C ALA A 81 17.65 -7.39 11.74
N THR A 82 18.31 -8.13 12.63
CA THR A 82 19.41 -7.64 13.47
C THR A 82 20.74 -8.15 12.90
N ALA A 83 21.52 -7.26 12.28
CA ALA A 83 22.88 -7.52 11.84
C ALA A 83 23.66 -6.19 11.76
N ASP A 84 24.98 -6.23 11.88
CA ASP A 84 25.85 -5.06 11.71
C ASP A 84 25.86 -4.56 10.24
N ILE A 85 25.65 -5.47 9.28
CA ILE A 85 25.56 -5.18 7.85
C ILE A 85 24.40 -5.99 7.26
N LEU A 86 23.42 -5.31 6.65
CA LEU A 86 22.29 -5.94 5.95
C LEU A 86 22.52 -5.88 4.45
N GLU A 87 22.78 -7.04 3.83
CA GLU A 87 22.81 -7.16 2.37
C GLU A 87 21.41 -7.51 1.86
N PHE A 88 20.81 -6.57 1.14
CA PHE A 88 19.53 -6.80 0.48
C PHE A 88 19.75 -7.40 -0.91
N PRO A 89 19.03 -8.47 -1.29
CA PRO A 89 19.11 -8.99 -2.65
C PRO A 89 18.66 -7.90 -3.62
N LYS A 90 19.48 -7.61 -4.63
CA LYS A 90 19.09 -6.71 -5.72
C LYS A 90 17.85 -7.31 -6.40
N PRO A 91 16.77 -6.54 -6.62
CA PRO A 91 15.62 -7.04 -7.36
C PRO A 91 16.11 -7.53 -8.72
N CYS A 92 15.78 -8.79 -9.06
CA CYS A 92 16.13 -9.37 -10.35
C CYS A 92 15.56 -8.48 -11.46
N ASP A 93 16.43 -8.03 -12.37
CA ASP A 93 16.01 -7.34 -13.57
C ASP A 93 15.02 -8.21 -14.35
N PRO A 94 13.91 -7.65 -14.87
CA PRO A 94 12.89 -8.40 -15.62
C PRO A 94 13.40 -8.95 -16.97
N THR A 95 14.66 -8.66 -17.33
CA THR A 95 15.30 -9.08 -18.59
C THR A 95 16.14 -10.36 -18.44
N SER A 96 16.11 -11.05 -17.29
CA SER A 96 16.67 -12.40 -17.27
C SER A 96 15.77 -13.33 -18.08
N THR A 97 16.24 -13.78 -19.24
CA THR A 97 15.57 -14.78 -20.06
C THR A 97 15.18 -15.99 -19.20
N PRO A 98 13.98 -16.59 -19.40
CA PRO A 98 13.56 -17.73 -18.61
C PRO A 98 14.61 -18.83 -18.76
N ARG A 99 15.24 -19.23 -17.64
CA ARG A 99 16.08 -20.43 -17.59
C ARG A 99 15.20 -21.60 -18.01
N LYS A 100 15.36 -22.08 -19.25
CA LYS A 100 14.80 -23.36 -19.68
C LYS A 100 15.28 -24.41 -18.68
N PRO A 101 14.38 -25.25 -18.14
CA PRO A 101 14.83 -26.38 -17.35
C PRO A 101 15.70 -27.25 -18.27
N SER A 102 16.97 -27.39 -17.92
CA SER A 102 17.89 -28.30 -18.60
C SER A 102 17.34 -29.71 -18.39
N ASN A 103 16.65 -30.22 -19.40
CA ASN A 103 16.16 -31.58 -19.45
C ASN A 103 17.37 -32.49 -19.65
N GLN A 104 18.16 -32.70 -18.60
CA GLN A 104 19.17 -33.75 -18.55
C GLN A 104 18.41 -35.06 -18.38
N ARG A 105 17.89 -35.61 -19.50
CA ARG A 105 17.58 -37.04 -19.56
C ARG A 105 18.93 -37.75 -19.47
N ALA A 106 19.20 -38.33 -18.30
CA ALA A 106 20.32 -39.24 -18.12
C ALA A 106 20.21 -40.34 -19.16
N GLU A 107 21.17 -40.36 -20.09
CA GLU A 107 21.32 -41.41 -21.09
C GLU A 107 21.62 -42.71 -20.35
N PHE A 108 20.62 -43.59 -20.25
CA PHE A 108 20.80 -44.96 -19.77
C PHE A 108 21.57 -45.73 -20.83
N THR A 109 22.86 -45.97 -20.61
CA THR A 109 23.65 -46.90 -21.43
C THR A 109 23.43 -48.32 -20.90
N PRO A 110 22.88 -49.26 -21.69
CA PRO A 110 22.86 -50.65 -21.27
C PRO A 110 24.28 -51.21 -21.41
N THR A 111 24.94 -51.43 -20.28
CA THR A 111 26.18 -52.19 -20.19
C THR A 111 25.94 -53.61 -20.72
N SER A 112 26.61 -53.92 -21.82
CA SER A 112 26.73 -55.27 -22.39
C SER A 112 27.32 -56.23 -21.34
N ALA A 113 26.59 -57.30 -21.04
CA ALA A 113 27.10 -58.44 -20.30
C ALA A 113 26.95 -59.70 -21.17
N ARG A 114 28.10 -60.36 -21.33
CA ARG A 114 28.42 -61.56 -22.09
C ARG A 114 27.45 -62.73 -21.95
#